data_AF-A0A523ZWY7-F1
#
_entry.id   AF-A0A523ZWY7-F1
#
_cell.length_a   1.000
_cell.length_b   1.000
_cell.length_c   1.000
_cell.angle_alpha   90.00
_cell.angle_beta   90.00
_cell.angle_gamma   90.00
#
_symmetry.space_group_name_H-M   'P 1'
#
loop_
_entity.id
_entity.type
_entity.pdbx_description
1 polymer ?
#
loop_
_entity_poly.entity_id
_entity_poly.type
_entity_poly.pdbx_seq_one_letter_code
_entity_poly.pdbx_strand_id
1 'polypeptide(L)' 'HLYVVESADFLFLMRQTGMTFGNLSSHMSRLETAGYIDVEKEFVGKKPNTKLHLTEDGRAAFQEYRRNMRHVFGDLSS' A
#
# COMPACT_ATOMS: atom_id res chain seq x y z
N HIS A 1 -6.30 15.10 8.40
CA HIS A 1 -7.05 13.93 7.94
C HIS A 1 -6.36 13.36 6.71
N LEU A 2 -5.55 12.30 6.85
CA LEU A 2 -4.96 11.63 5.68
C LEU A 2 -6.01 10.71 5.10
N TYR A 3 -6.31 10.92 3.82
CA TYR A 3 -7.23 10.11 3.03
C TYR A 3 -6.95 8.63 3.25
N VAL A 4 -7.89 7.97 3.89
CA VAL A 4 -8.01 6.52 3.79
C VAL A 4 -8.56 6.29 2.39
N VAL A 5 -7.68 6.18 1.40
CA VAL A 5 -8.13 5.81 0.06
C VAL A 5 -8.72 4.40 0.18
N GLU A 6 -9.96 4.21 -0.28
CA GLU A 6 -10.63 2.91 -0.21
C GLU A 6 -9.89 1.84 -1.02
N SER A 7 -9.22 2.28 -2.10
CA SER A 7 -8.35 1.47 -2.94
C SER A 7 -7.34 2.33 -3.71
N ALA A 8 -6.26 1.74 -4.20
CA ALA A 8 -5.31 2.43 -5.06
C ALA A 8 -4.98 1.59 -6.31
N ASP A 9 -4.87 2.25 -7.46
CA ASP A 9 -4.40 1.62 -8.69
C ASP A 9 -2.88 1.38 -8.65
N PHE A 10 -2.44 0.22 -9.12
CA PHE A 10 -1.02 -0.16 -9.10
C PHE A 10 -0.13 0.85 -9.85
N LEU A 11 -0.55 1.32 -11.03
CA LEU A 11 0.24 2.29 -11.81
C LEU A 11 0.26 3.65 -11.12
N PHE A 12 -0.83 4.02 -10.45
CA PHE A 12 -0.86 5.21 -9.60
C PHE A 12 0.19 5.11 -8.48
N LEU A 13 0.22 4.02 -7.72
CA LEU A 13 1.22 3.82 -6.66
C LEU A 13 2.65 3.78 -7.20
N MET A 14 2.86 3.15 -8.35
CA MET A 14 4.17 3.13 -9.01
C MET A 14 4.67 4.54 -9.31
N ARG A 15 3.79 5.40 -9.84
CA ARG A 15 4.13 6.81 -10.11
C ARG A 15 4.37 7.62 -8.83
N GLN A 16 3.57 7.41 -7.79
CA GLN A 16 3.68 8.15 -6.54
C GLN A 16 4.92 7.76 -5.72
N THR A 17 5.29 6.49 -5.73
CA THR A 17 6.44 5.97 -4.96
C THR A 17 7.75 6.01 -5.74
N GLY A 18 7.69 6.19 -7.07
CA GLY A 18 8.86 6.12 -7.95
C GLY A 18 9.46 4.70 -8.07
N MET A 19 8.76 3.68 -7.57
CA MET A 19 9.23 2.30 -7.63
C MET A 19 9.13 1.74 -9.05
N THR A 20 10.03 0.82 -9.39
CA THR A 20 9.89 -0.01 -10.60
C THR A 20 8.76 -1.02 -10.43
N PHE A 21 8.21 -1.50 -11.55
CA PHE A 21 7.14 -2.51 -11.55
C PHE A 21 7.52 -3.74 -10.72
N GLY A 22 8.72 -4.29 -10.92
CA GLY A 22 9.17 -5.50 -10.20
C GLY A 22 9.29 -5.29 -8.70
N ASN A 23 9.80 -4.12 -8.27
CA ASN A 23 9.92 -3.81 -6.85
C ASN A 23 8.53 -3.66 -6.21
N LEU A 24 7.65 -2.86 -6.83
CA LEU A 24 6.31 -2.66 -6.31
C LEU A 24 5.51 -3.98 -6.28
N SER A 25 5.61 -4.80 -7.33
CA SER A 25 4.96 -6.12 -7.39
C SER A 25 5.40 -7.04 -6.23
N SER A 26 6.71 -7.13 -5.97
CA SER A 26 7.25 -7.91 -4.85
C SER A 26 6.73 -7.43 -3.49
N HIS A 27 6.68 -6.11 -3.28
CA HIS A 27 6.09 -5.55 -2.08
C HIS A 27 4.60 -5.88 -1.94
N MET A 28 3.82 -5.73 -3.02
CA MET A 28 2.38 -6.05 -2.99
C MET A 28 2.14 -7.53 -2.69
N SER A 29 2.87 -8.46 -3.32
CA SER A 29 2.73 -9.89 -3.04
C SER A 29 3.05 -10.24 -1.58
N ARG A 30 4.04 -9.58 -0.96
CA ARG A 30 4.35 -9.80 0.46
C ARG A 30 3.25 -9.29 1.37
N LEU A 31 2.70 -8.11 1.08
CA LEU A 31 1.59 -7.53 1.84
C LEU A 31 0.32 -8.36 1.69
N GLU A 32 0.03 -8.86 0.49
CA GLU A 32 -1.10 -9.76 0.20
C GLU A 32 -0.95 -11.08 0.95
N THR A 33 0.25 -11.70 0.89
CA THR A 33 0.55 -12.94 1.62
C THR A 33 0.42 -12.75 3.14
N ALA A 34 0.75 -11.56 3.65
CA ALA A 34 0.58 -11.21 5.06
C ALA A 34 -0.87 -10.86 5.43
N GLY A 35 -1.81 -10.86 4.47
CA GLY A 35 -3.21 -10.51 4.69
C GLY A 35 -3.45 -9.02 4.92
N TYR A 36 -2.50 -8.15 4.55
CA TYR A 36 -2.63 -6.70 4.75
C TYR A 36 -3.28 -5.97 3.58
N ILE A 37 -3.26 -6.57 2.40
CA ILE A 37 -3.98 -6.04 1.23
C ILE A 37 -4.73 -7.15 0.50
N ASP A 38 -5.83 -6.75 -0.13
CA ASP A 38 -6.47 -7.52 -1.18
C ASP A 38 -6.07 -6.94 -2.54
N VAL A 39 -5.79 -7.83 -3.50
CA VAL A 39 -5.42 -7.47 -4.86
C VAL A 39 -6.52 -7.88 -5.83
N GLU A 40 -7.23 -6.89 -6.36
CA GLU A 40 -8.27 -7.12 -7.36
C GLU A 40 -7.70 -6.85 -8.76
N LYS A 41 -7.81 -7.84 -9.65
CA LYS A 41 -7.36 -7.74 -11.05
C LYS A 41 -8.57 -7.78 -11.96
N GLU A 42 -8.80 -6.67 -12.65
CA GLU A 42 -9.88 -6.53 -13.63
C GLU A 42 -9.30 -6.24 -15.02
N PHE A 43 -10.09 -6.51 -16.07
CA PHE A 43 -9.78 -6.05 -17.41
C PHE A 43 -10.79 -4.97 -17.81
N VAL A 44 -10.30 -3.74 -17.99
CA VAL A 44 -11.11 -2.64 -18.54
C VAL A 44 -10.84 -2.58 -20.05
N GLY A 45 -11.71 -3.24 -20.81
CA GLY A 45 -11.48 -3.49 -22.24
C GLY A 45 -10.33 -4.48 -22.44
N LYS A 46 -9.24 -4.04 -23.11
CA LYS A 46 -8.03 -4.85 -23.34
C LYS A 46 -6.89 -4.57 -22.36
N LYS A 47 -7.11 -3.70 -21.36
CA LYS A 47 -6.06 -3.27 -20.42
C LYS A 47 -6.28 -3.91 -19.05
N PRO A 48 -5.26 -4.58 -18.48
CA PRO A 48 -5.33 -5.03 -17.08
C PRO A 48 -5.34 -3.79 -16.17
N ASN A 49 -6.23 -3.80 -15.19
CA ASN A 49 -6.33 -2.83 -14.11
C ASN A 49 -6.18 -3.59 -12.79
N THR A 50 -5.25 -3.16 -11.95
CA THR A 50 -5.00 -3.79 -10.65
C THR A 50 -5.31 -2.78 -9.56
N LYS A 51 -6.34 -3.08 -8.76
CA LYS A 51 -6.71 -2.30 -7.58
C LYS A 51 -6.20 -3.00 -6.33
N LEU A 52 -5.76 -2.19 -5.39
CA LEU A 52 -5.16 -2.63 -4.14
C LEU A 52 -5.97 -2.05 -2.99
N HIS A 53 -6.45 -2.89 -2.10
CA HIS A 53 -7.29 -2.50 -0.98
C HIS A 53 -6.59 -2.86 0.32
N LEU A 54 -6.65 -2.00 1.33
CA LEU A 54 -6.23 -2.40 2.67
C LEU A 54 -7.33 -3.23 3.32
N THR A 55 -6.94 -4.39 3.84
CA THR A 55 -7.78 -5.19 4.75
C THR A 55 -7.90 -4.47 6.10
N GLU A 56 -8.78 -4.96 6.98
CA GLU A 56 -8.87 -4.46 8.34
C GLU A 56 -7.54 -4.61 9.10
N ASP A 57 -6.92 -5.79 9.01
CA ASP A 57 -5.60 -6.08 9.59
C ASP A 57 -4.51 -5.17 9.01
N GLY A 58 -4.52 -4.96 7.70
CA GLY A 58 -3.60 -4.04 7.02
C GLY A 58 -3.75 -2.60 7.48
N ARG A 59 -5.00 -2.13 7.68
CA ARG A 59 -5.25 -0.80 8.25
C ARG A 59 -4.70 -0.71 9.67
N ALA A 60 -4.93 -1.71 10.52
CA ALA A 60 -4.42 -1.74 11.89
C ALA A 60 -2.89 -1.71 11.93
N ALA A 61 -2.23 -2.58 11.15
CA ALA A 61 -0.79 -2.66 11.03
C ALA A 61 -0.17 -1.35 10.51
N PHE A 62 -0.81 -0.72 9.51
CA PHE A 62 -0.34 0.57 8.99
C PHE A 62 -0.45 1.70 10.02
N GLN A 63 -1.52 1.73 10.82
CA GLN A 63 -1.67 2.73 11.89
C GLN A 63 -0.61 2.54 12.97
N GLU A 64 -0.31 1.29 13.33
CA GLU A 64 0.78 0.98 14.26
C GLU A 64 2.14 1.42 13.71
N TYR A 65 2.45 1.07 12.47
CA TYR A 65 3.65 1.52 11.78
C TYR A 65 3.80 3.05 11.85
N ARG A 66 2.73 3.80 11.55
CA ARG A 66 2.74 5.28 11.63
C ARG A 66 2.95 5.80 13.05
N ARG A 67 2.43 5.13 14.07
CA ARG A 67 2.69 5.50 15.48
C ARG A 67 4.17 5.32 15.81
N ASN A 68 4.73 4.18 15.45
CA ASN A 68 6.12 3.84 15.72
C ASN A 68 7.07 4.78 14.97
N MET A 69 6.77 5.06 13.70
CA MET A 69 7.58 5.95 12.87
C MET A 69 7.62 7.39 13.44
N ARG A 70 6.48 7.89 13.93
CA ARG A 70 6.42 9.21 14.58
C ARG A 70 7.24 9.24 15.88
N HIS A 71 7.24 8.15 16.64
CA HIS A 71 8.06 8.05 17.84
C HIS A 71 9.55 8.12 17.47
N VAL A 72 10.00 7.31 16.51
CA VAL A 72 11.38 7.33 16.01
C VAL A 72 11.81 8.73 15.54
N PHE A 73 10.96 9.42 14.78
CA PHE A 73 11.28 10.79 14.35
C PHE A 73 11.27 11.81 15.49
N GLY A 74 10.42 11.64 16.50
CA GLY A 74 10.42 12.48 17.71
C GLY A 74 11.69 12.29 18.54
N ASP A 75 12.13 11.05 18.69
CA ASP A 75 13.34 10.72 19.45
C ASP A 75 14.62 11.21 18.73
N LEU A 76 14.65 11.18 17.39
CA LEU A 76 15.77 11.70 16.60
C LEU A 76 15.83 13.23 16.52
N SER A 77 14.75 13.92 16.89
CA SER A 77 14.68 15.39 16.90
C SER A 77 14.80 15.99 18.31
N SER A 78 15.06 15.14 19.32
CA SER A 78 15.26 15.52 20.73
C SER A 78 16.74 15.49 21.13
#